data_AF-A0A2G4STJ6-F1
#
_entry.id   AF-A0A2G4STJ6-F1
#
_cell.length_a   1.000
_cell.length_b   1.000
_cell.length_c   1.000
_cell.angle_alpha   90.00
_cell.angle_beta   90.00
_cell.angle_gamma   90.00
#
_symmetry.space_group_name_H-M   'P 1'
#
loop_
_entity.id
_entity.type
_entity.pdbx_description
1 polymer ?
#
loop_
_entity_poly.entity_id
_entity_poly.type
_entity_poly.pdbx_seq_one_letter_code
_entity_poly.pdbx_strand_id
1 'polypeptide(L)'
;MVQLVKRQKTDKTAKYSDAFIFSSLTFKQAPQALSISKQNILVSVPSEPIPSQVNWITGNLYNYALIQKRRIELIENFHKQYAITHLQWNKKGNTFASIDETGQLALWQIQGPVDKWKLLYNTHLKQPLAAFHWLDAEREVEQ
;
A
#
# COMPACT_ATOMS: atom_id res chain seq x y z
N MET A 1 43.29 23.20 11.02
CA MET A 1 43.45 22.16 9.98
C MET A 1 42.05 21.70 9.60
N VAL A 2 41.52 22.18 8.48
CA VAL A 2 40.12 21.97 8.06
C VAL A 2 40.01 20.61 7.36
N GLN A 3 39.20 19.71 7.90
CA GLN A 3 38.93 18.42 7.27
C GLN A 3 38.01 18.64 6.06
N LEU A 4 38.51 18.28 4.88
CA LEU A 4 37.76 18.25 3.62
C LEU A 4 36.66 17.18 3.72
N VAL A 5 35.40 17.60 3.83
CA VAL A 5 34.26 16.72 3.60
C VAL A 5 34.26 16.34 2.12
N LYS A 6 34.61 15.08 1.82
CA LYS A 6 34.51 14.54 0.47
C LYS A 6 33.04 14.59 0.02
N ARG A 7 32.71 15.51 -0.90
CA ARG A 7 31.45 15.49 -1.65
C ARG A 7 31.31 14.10 -2.29
N GLN A 8 30.26 13.38 -1.90
CA GLN A 8 29.86 12.15 -2.58
C GLN A 8 29.63 12.48 -4.06
N LYS A 9 30.31 11.75 -4.94
CA LYS A 9 30.09 11.78 -6.39
C LYS A 9 28.60 11.51 -6.63
N THR A 10 27.89 12.48 -7.18
CA THR A 10 26.54 12.25 -7.70
C THR A 10 26.65 11.35 -8.91
N ASP A 11 26.12 10.14 -8.77
CA ASP A 11 26.04 9.15 -9.83
C ASP A 11 25.20 9.74 -10.98
N LYS A 12 25.82 9.96 -12.14
CA LYS A 12 25.20 10.57 -13.33
C LYS A 12 24.42 9.54 -14.15
N THR A 13 23.72 8.64 -13.47
CA THR A 13 22.78 7.74 -14.13
C THR A 13 21.50 8.53 -14.43
N ALA A 14 20.98 8.39 -15.65
CA ALA A 14 19.71 8.99 -16.02
C ALA A 14 18.62 8.42 -15.10
N LYS A 15 18.16 9.23 -14.14
CA LYS A 15 17.05 8.88 -13.27
C LYS A 15 15.77 9.39 -13.91
N TYR A 16 14.82 8.48 -14.12
CA TYR A 16 13.47 8.86 -14.47
C TYR A 16 12.88 9.72 -13.34
N SER A 17 12.00 10.66 -13.71
CA SER A 17 11.29 11.46 -12.71
C SER A 17 10.44 10.56 -11.82
N ASP A 18 10.25 10.98 -10.58
CA ASP A 18 9.40 10.30 -9.60
C ASP A 18 7.97 10.07 -10.13
N ALA A 19 7.46 11.00 -10.94
CA ALA A 19 6.17 10.88 -11.63
C ALA A 19 6.16 9.76 -12.71
N PHE A 20 7.26 9.60 -13.45
CA PHE A 20 7.38 8.52 -14.43
C PHE A 20 7.44 7.16 -13.73
N ILE A 21 8.25 7.05 -12.68
CA ILE A 21 8.33 5.84 -11.84
C ILE A 21 6.94 5.52 -11.27
N PHE A 22 6.24 6.52 -10.73
CA PHE A 22 4.86 6.38 -10.25
C PHE A 22 3.94 5.79 -11.33
N SER A 23 3.89 6.41 -12.51
CA SER A 23 3.00 5.98 -13.59
C SER A 23 3.28 4.54 -14.04
N SER A 24 4.55 4.14 -14.11
CA SER A 24 4.96 2.78 -14.51
C SER A 24 4.52 1.71 -13.50
N LEU A 25 4.43 2.08 -12.21
CA LEU A 25 4.02 1.18 -11.13
C LEU A 25 2.51 1.00 -11.06
N THR A 26 1.75 2.03 -11.41
CA THR A 26 0.28 1.98 -11.40
C THR A 26 -0.29 1.42 -12.72
N PHE A 27 0.46 1.48 -13.82
CA PHE A 27 -0.04 1.16 -15.17
C PHE A 27 -0.59 -0.26 -15.35
N LYS A 28 -0.13 -1.23 -14.55
CA LYS A 28 -0.55 -2.64 -14.68
C LYS A 28 -1.46 -3.12 -13.54
N GLN A 29 -1.93 -2.24 -12.66
CA GLN A 29 -2.72 -2.65 -11.52
C GLN A 29 -4.20 -2.39 -11.72
N ALA A 30 -5.01 -3.40 -11.39
CA ALA A 30 -6.45 -3.21 -11.24
C ALA A 30 -6.71 -2.09 -10.20
N PRO A 31 -7.66 -1.15 -10.45
CA PRO A 31 -7.95 -0.06 -9.52
C PRO A 31 -8.26 -0.52 -8.08
N GLN A 32 -8.77 -1.74 -7.92
CA GLN A 32 -9.10 -2.35 -6.63
C GLN A 32 -7.86 -2.87 -5.89
N ALA A 33 -6.77 -3.17 -6.61
CA ALA A 33 -5.48 -3.60 -6.06
C ALA A 33 -4.56 -2.42 -5.74
N LEU A 34 -5.06 -1.18 -5.86
CA LEU A 34 -4.31 0.05 -5.69
C LEU A 34 -5.10 1.04 -4.81
N SER A 35 -4.48 1.57 -3.77
CA SER A 35 -5.16 2.48 -2.83
C SER A 35 -4.22 3.54 -2.26
N ILE A 36 -4.61 4.81 -2.37
CA ILE A 36 -3.85 5.95 -1.84
C ILE A 36 -4.55 6.58 -0.63
N SER A 37 -3.79 6.86 0.43
CA SER A 37 -4.28 7.54 1.62
C SER A 37 -4.13 9.07 1.50
N LYS A 38 -4.86 9.82 2.34
CA LYS A 38 -4.70 11.28 2.48
C LYS A 38 -3.32 11.69 2.99
N GLN A 39 -2.62 10.78 3.67
CA GLN A 39 -1.25 10.97 4.14
C GLN A 39 -0.23 10.61 3.05
N ASN A 40 -0.67 10.47 1.79
CA ASN A 40 0.13 10.08 0.64
C ASN A 40 0.81 8.72 0.82
N ILE A 41 0.10 7.71 1.35
CA ILE A 41 0.59 6.33 1.36
C ILE A 41 -0.14 5.57 0.25
N LEU A 42 0.57 5.12 -0.77
CA LEU A 42 0.02 4.27 -1.82
C LEU A 42 0.35 2.82 -1.55
N VAL A 43 -0.66 2.00 -1.40
CA VAL A 43 -0.49 0.56 -1.33
C VAL A 43 -0.92 -0.04 -2.67
N SER A 44 -0.10 -0.94 -3.18
CA SER A 44 -0.24 -1.52 -4.52
C SER A 44 0.06 -3.02 -4.44
N VAL A 45 -0.76 -3.83 -5.10
CA VAL A 45 -0.57 -5.30 -5.18
C VAL A 45 -0.55 -5.70 -6.65
N PRO A 46 0.44 -6.51 -7.08
CA PRO A 46 0.46 -7.02 -8.45
C PRO A 46 -0.85 -7.75 -8.79
N SER A 47 -1.37 -7.49 -9.99
CA SER A 47 -2.58 -8.13 -10.50
C SER A 47 -2.23 -9.48 -11.13
N GLU A 48 -2.91 -10.52 -10.64
CA GLU A 48 -2.88 -11.94 -11.07
C GLU A 48 -1.63 -12.80 -10.74
N PRO A 49 -1.84 -14.08 -10.40
CA PRO A 49 -0.76 -15.02 -10.12
C PRO A 49 -0.15 -15.50 -11.44
N ILE A 50 1.00 -14.93 -11.81
CA ILE A 50 1.91 -15.64 -12.72
C ILE A 50 2.59 -16.71 -11.87
N PRO A 51 2.44 -18.03 -12.17
CA PRO A 51 2.89 -19.12 -11.30
C PRO A 51 4.41 -19.19 -11.04
N SER A 52 5.21 -18.25 -11.58
CA SER A 52 6.66 -18.17 -11.45
C SER A 52 7.19 -16.94 -10.72
N GLN A 53 6.35 -16.08 -10.14
CA GLN A 53 6.80 -14.88 -9.43
C GLN A 53 6.48 -14.91 -7.92
N VAL A 54 7.47 -14.51 -7.11
CA VAL A 54 7.31 -14.26 -5.68
C VAL A 54 6.51 -12.96 -5.52
N ASN A 55 5.27 -13.06 -5.07
CA ASN A 55 4.35 -11.93 -4.96
C ASN A 55 4.77 -10.99 -3.81
N TRP A 56 5.12 -9.75 -4.14
CA TRP A 56 5.41 -8.70 -3.16
C TRP A 56 4.24 -7.70 -3.11
N ILE A 57 3.52 -7.66 -1.99
CA ILE A 57 2.66 -6.54 -1.61
C ILE A 57 3.60 -5.39 -1.31
N THR A 58 3.55 -4.36 -2.14
CA THR A 58 4.42 -3.19 -1.97
C THR A 58 3.60 -1.98 -1.55
N GLY A 59 3.91 -1.52 -0.34
CA GLY A 59 3.47 -0.26 0.22
C GLY A 59 4.48 0.80 -0.13
N ASN A 60 4.08 1.77 -0.93
CA ASN A 60 4.84 2.98 -1.18
C ASN A 60 4.41 4.04 -0.16
N LEU A 61 5.37 4.49 0.65
CA LEU A 61 5.19 5.63 1.53
C LEU A 61 5.66 6.88 0.76
N TYR A 62 4.76 7.81 0.39
CA TYR A 62 5.19 9.07 -0.20
C TYR A 62 5.49 10.10 0.88
N ASN A 63 6.75 10.52 0.91
CA ASN A 63 7.16 11.80 1.48
C ASN A 63 7.74 12.62 0.31
N TYR A 64 7.41 13.91 0.21
CA TYR A 64 7.64 14.80 -0.93
C TYR A 64 9.10 14.91 -1.45
N ALA A 65 10.07 14.25 -0.82
CA ALA A 65 11.49 14.27 -1.20
C ALA A 65 12.08 12.90 -1.59
N LEU A 66 11.45 11.77 -1.23
CA LEU A 66 12.01 10.42 -1.44
C LEU A 66 10.90 9.37 -1.58
N ILE A 67 10.83 8.71 -2.74
CA ILE A 67 10.00 7.50 -2.92
C ILE A 67 10.74 6.31 -2.28
N GLN A 68 10.20 5.78 -1.17
CA GLN A 68 10.66 4.52 -0.60
C GLN A 68 9.63 3.41 -0.84
N LYS A 69 9.99 2.47 -1.72
CA LYS A 69 9.25 1.22 -1.93
C LYS A 69 9.58 0.26 -0.80
N ARG A 70 8.59 -0.09 0.02
CA ARG A 70 8.76 -1.12 1.06
C ARG A 70 7.76 -2.24 0.86
N ARG A 71 8.23 -3.46 1.09
CA ARG A 71 7.37 -4.64 1.16
C ARG A 71 6.55 -4.57 2.43
N ILE A 72 5.25 -4.89 2.36
CA ILE A 72 4.39 -4.98 3.55
C ILE A 72 4.27 -6.45 3.95
N GLU A 73 5.32 -6.98 4.58
CA GLU A 73 5.38 -8.40 4.96
C GLU A 73 4.25 -8.80 5.92
N LEU A 74 3.80 -7.88 6.77
CA LEU A 74 2.68 -8.11 7.69
C LEU A 74 1.40 -8.56 6.96
N ILE A 75 1.04 -7.84 5.89
CA ILE A 75 -0.18 -8.11 5.13
C ILE A 75 0.00 -9.38 4.29
N GLU A 76 1.19 -9.58 3.71
CA GLU A 76 1.49 -10.80 2.94
C GLU A 76 1.41 -12.06 3.79
N ASN A 77 2.01 -12.02 4.97
CA ASN A 77 2.02 -13.14 5.90
C ASN A 77 0.61 -13.45 6.40
N PHE A 78 -0.21 -12.41 6.60
CA PHE A 78 -1.60 -12.59 7.00
C PHE A 78 -2.43 -13.28 5.91
N HIS A 79 -2.30 -12.85 4.66
CA HIS A 79 -3.03 -13.42 3.53
C HIS A 79 -2.36 -14.66 2.91
N LYS A 80 -1.26 -15.18 3.49
CA LYS A 80 -0.60 -16.43 3.06
C LYS A 80 -0.32 -16.50 1.56
N GLN A 81 0.07 -15.39 0.94
CA GLN A 81 0.33 -15.28 -0.51
C GLN A 81 -0.89 -15.44 -1.43
N TYR A 82 -2.11 -15.51 -0.89
CA TYR A 82 -3.32 -15.38 -1.70
C TYR A 82 -3.36 -14.02 -2.38
N ALA A 83 -3.96 -13.98 -3.57
CA ALA A 83 -4.05 -12.74 -4.35
C ALA A 83 -4.94 -11.73 -3.60
N ILE A 84 -4.41 -10.54 -3.33
CA ILE A 84 -5.21 -9.45 -2.74
C ILE A 84 -6.07 -8.86 -3.84
N THR A 85 -7.39 -8.88 -3.63
CA THR A 85 -8.37 -8.40 -4.59
C THR A 85 -8.81 -6.98 -4.29
N HIS A 86 -8.83 -6.57 -3.01
CA HIS A 86 -9.26 -5.24 -2.61
C HIS A 86 -8.32 -4.64 -1.58
N LEU A 87 -7.93 -3.40 -1.82
CA LEU A 87 -7.24 -2.53 -0.88
C LEU A 87 -7.98 -1.22 -0.75
N GLN A 88 -8.36 -0.83 0.47
CA GLN A 88 -9.07 0.43 0.66
C GLN A 88 -8.73 1.12 1.97
N TRP A 89 -8.29 2.37 1.87
CA TRP A 89 -8.22 3.28 2.99
C TRP A 89 -9.59 3.76 3.42
N ASN A 90 -9.81 3.88 4.73
CA ASN A 90 -10.92 4.67 5.22
C ASN A 90 -10.68 6.17 4.95
N LYS A 91 -11.74 6.98 4.96
CA LYS A 91 -11.65 8.42 4.64
C LYS A 91 -10.72 9.21 5.56
N LYS A 92 -10.52 8.77 6.80
CA LYS A 92 -9.59 9.38 7.75
C LYS A 92 -8.12 8.99 7.48
N GLY A 93 -7.88 7.92 6.74
CA GLY A 93 -6.54 7.38 6.48
C GLY A 93 -5.86 6.89 7.75
N ASN A 94 -6.61 6.39 8.74
CA ASN A 94 -6.08 5.77 9.95
C ASN A 94 -6.38 4.26 10.02
N THR A 95 -7.22 3.76 9.12
CA THR A 95 -7.56 2.34 8.99
C THR A 95 -7.43 1.91 7.54
N PHE A 96 -6.75 0.78 7.33
CA PHE A 96 -6.58 0.15 6.02
C PHE A 96 -7.36 -1.15 5.96
N ALA A 97 -8.08 -1.40 4.87
CA ALA A 97 -8.66 -2.71 4.58
C ALA A 97 -7.82 -3.45 3.53
N SER A 98 -7.55 -4.73 3.78
CA SER A 98 -7.02 -5.67 2.78
C SER A 98 -7.90 -6.91 2.71
N ILE A 99 -8.24 -7.33 1.50
CA ILE A 99 -9.08 -8.50 1.24
C ILE A 99 -8.46 -9.35 0.14
N ASP A 100 -8.39 -10.66 0.35
CA ASP A 100 -7.89 -11.61 -0.67
C ASP A 100 -9.00 -12.31 -1.47
N GLU A 101 -8.58 -13.08 -2.47
CA GLU A 101 -9.44 -13.86 -3.37
C GLU A 101 -10.28 -14.92 -2.66
N THR A 102 -9.89 -15.34 -1.45
CA THR A 102 -10.63 -16.31 -0.65
C THR A 102 -11.75 -15.65 0.17
N GLY A 103 -11.80 -14.32 0.20
CA GLY A 103 -12.71 -13.56 1.05
C GLY A 103 -12.20 -13.36 2.47
N GLN A 104 -10.90 -13.59 2.73
CA GLN A 104 -10.31 -13.20 4.00
C GLN A 104 -10.16 -11.67 4.02
N LEU A 105 -10.77 -11.03 5.00
CA LEU A 105 -10.71 -9.59 5.24
C LEU A 105 -9.87 -9.31 6.49
N ALA A 106 -9.04 -8.26 6.39
CA ALA A 106 -8.32 -7.67 7.52
C ALA A 106 -8.43 -6.15 7.53
N LEU A 107 -8.65 -5.60 8.72
CA LEU A 107 -8.59 -4.16 9.00
C LEU A 107 -7.36 -3.85 9.85
N TRP A 108 -6.54 -2.92 9.39
CA TRP A 108 -5.29 -2.52 10.01
C TRP A 108 -5.37 -1.09 10.54
N GLN A 109 -5.07 -0.90 11.82
CA GLN A 109 -4.81 0.42 12.37
C GLN A 109 -3.41 0.89 11.99
N ILE A 110 -3.33 2.10 11.45
CA ILE A 110 -2.03 2.73 11.21
C ILE A 110 -1.49 3.29 12.52
N GLN A 111 -0.28 2.89 12.89
CA GLN A 111 0.48 3.48 14.00
C GLN A 111 1.90 3.83 13.52
N GLY A 112 2.01 4.84 12.65
CA GLY A 112 3.28 5.28 12.08
C GLY A 112 3.75 4.39 10.91
N PRO A 113 5.02 3.94 10.88
CA PRO A 113 5.55 3.14 9.77
C PRO A 113 4.80 1.83 9.59
N VAL A 114 4.87 1.28 8.37
CA VAL A 114 4.16 0.07 7.92
C VAL A 114 4.34 -1.12 8.88
N ASP A 115 5.55 -1.30 9.41
CA ASP A 115 5.90 -2.41 10.29
C ASP A 115 5.19 -2.35 11.66
N LYS A 116 4.59 -1.20 12.00
CA LYS A 116 3.87 -0.96 13.26
C LYS A 116 2.35 -1.01 13.11
N TRP A 117 1.84 -1.36 11.93
CA TRP A 117 0.40 -1.48 11.74
C TRP A 117 -0.14 -2.62 12.59
N LYS A 118 -1.32 -2.42 13.17
CA LYS A 118 -1.96 -3.39 14.07
C LYS A 118 -3.23 -3.93 13.46
N LEU A 119 -3.44 -5.24 13.53
CA LEU A 119 -4.69 -5.85 13.12
C LEU A 119 -5.80 -5.47 14.13
N LEU A 120 -6.83 -4.75 13.67
CA LEU A 120 -8.00 -4.38 14.47
C LEU A 120 -9.09 -5.44 14.40
N TYR A 121 -9.30 -5.95 13.20
CA TYR A 121 -10.40 -6.86 12.92
C TYR A 121 -10.02 -7.76 11.76
N ASN A 122 -10.47 -9.00 11.82
CA ASN A 122 -10.41 -9.92 10.70
C ASN A 122 -11.71 -10.73 10.63
N THR A 123 -12.03 -11.18 9.42
CA THR A 123 -13.10 -12.14 9.21
C THR A 123 -12.86 -12.90 7.92
N HIS A 124 -13.38 -14.12 7.84
CA HIS A 124 -13.30 -14.93 6.62
C HIS A 124 -14.72 -15.11 6.07
N LEU A 125 -14.97 -14.52 4.90
CA LEU A 125 -16.29 -14.53 4.27
C LEU A 125 -16.61 -15.85 3.56
N LYS A 126 -15.62 -16.76 3.42
CA LYS A 126 -15.72 -18.06 2.73
C LYS A 126 -16.13 -17.96 1.25
N GLN A 127 -16.13 -16.76 0.69
CA GLN A 127 -16.44 -16.49 -0.70
C GLN A 127 -15.68 -15.24 -1.15
N PRO A 128 -15.28 -15.16 -2.44
CA PRO A 128 -14.68 -13.96 -3.00
C PRO A 128 -15.59 -12.75 -2.81
N LEU A 129 -15.01 -11.62 -2.45
CA LEU A 129 -15.76 -10.39 -2.27
C LEU A 129 -15.88 -9.66 -3.61
N ALA A 130 -17.11 -9.26 -3.98
CA ALA A 130 -17.34 -8.52 -5.22
C ALA A 130 -17.07 -7.02 -5.09
N ALA A 131 -17.36 -6.44 -3.92
CA ALA A 131 -17.15 -5.03 -3.64
C ALA A 131 -16.97 -4.79 -2.13
N PHE A 132 -16.14 -3.81 -1.80
CA PHE A 132 -15.93 -3.32 -0.44
C PHE A 132 -16.02 -1.79 -0.45
N HIS A 133 -16.76 -1.22 0.49
CA HIS A 133 -16.90 0.23 0.65
C HIS A 133 -16.94 0.63 2.11
N TRP A 134 -16.14 1.64 2.45
CA TRP A 134 -16.28 2.35 3.72
C TRP A 134 -17.52 3.24 3.69
N LEU A 135 -18.40 3.08 4.66
CA LEU A 135 -19.50 4.00 4.90
C LEU A 135 -19.05 5.09 5.87
N ASP A 136 -19.11 6.34 5.45
CA ASP A 136 -18.87 7.48 6.33
C ASP A 136 -20.08 7.65 7.26
N ALA A 137 -19.95 7.19 8.51
CA ALA A 137 -20.99 7.41 9.52
C ALA A 137 -20.93 8.83 10.13
N GLU A 138 -19.93 9.64 9.78
CA GLU A 138 -19.88 11.05 10.17
C GLU A 138 -20.82 11.84 9.26
N ARG A 139 -22.09 11.90 9.64
CA ARG A 139 -22.95 13.01 9.22
C ARG A 139 -22.27 14.29 9.70
N GLU A 140 -21.88 15.15 8.77
CA GLU A 140 -21.60 16.54 9.11
C GLU A 140 -22.86 17.06 9.80
N VAL A 141 -22.75 17.33 11.11
CA VAL A 141 -23.75 18.16 11.78
C VAL A 141 -23.46 19.55 11.23
N GLU A 142 -24.21 19.97 10.21
CA GLU A 142 -24.19 21.36 9.75
C GLU A 142 -24.37 22.26 10.98
N GLN A 143 -23.36 23.11 11.24
CA GLN A 143 -23.43 24.21 12.20
C GLN A 143 -23.92 25.47 11.50
#